data_AF-A0A2E5ZGP3-F1
#
_entry.id   AF-A0A2E5ZGP3-F1
#
_cell.length_a   1.000
_cell.length_b   1.000
_cell.length_c   1.000
_cell.angle_alpha   90.00
_cell.angle_beta   90.00
_cell.angle_gamma   90.00
#
_symmetry.space_group_name_H-M   'P 1'
#
loop_
_entity.id
_entity.type
_entity.pdbx_description
1 polymer ?
#
loop_
_entity_poly.entity_id
_entity_poly.type
_entity_poly.pdbx_seq_one_letter_code
_entity_poly.pdbx_strand_id
1 'polypeptide(L)'
;MNQPSDSSGLTGRPSRALPFPEARPPGYEWFDDEPTFDPGLHLDVRPPTEVVMLADLGYDDAAVAPTATPVAFSSPFRVLSDEGAAVLLDVARRLHPFRRRAGERIENMVRGGCHRSRWLRDLCLAPEVTDVMSAVYGVDVAPHTMPVQLGHLNYEPTTVGEAVDKWHHDTLPLDYVMPVSDPRTLPGGRFEVFLGTKGEAAELAASGERPPADRVLAPEFGGPGWAIALHGNMVVHRGGPLDGPAERITMVNGYVALDRSRDDQSRSQDLVGVDDPSVLATEWARHAAWRGVGRLQGLVDSLPYGIDESTAADLLEVAVVDVRRAVDEMRSDPPPIEHYERHPGVDQGGEAGPESDVGSRDA
;
A
#
# COMPACT_ATOMS: atom_id res chain seq x y z
N MET A 1 54.69 -6.32 -8.13
CA MET A 1 53.54 -6.94 -7.43
C MET A 1 52.72 -5.81 -6.84
N ASN A 2 51.70 -5.33 -7.55
CA ASN A 2 50.73 -4.38 -7.03
C ASN A 2 49.42 -5.13 -6.86
N GLN A 3 48.94 -5.25 -5.63
CA GLN A 3 47.56 -5.63 -5.38
C GLN A 3 46.65 -4.42 -5.63
N PRO A 4 45.43 -4.61 -6.18
CA PRO A 4 44.44 -3.55 -6.23
C PRO A 4 43.81 -3.38 -4.85
N SER A 5 43.63 -2.13 -4.46
CA SER A 5 42.91 -1.71 -3.25
C SER A 5 41.42 -2.00 -3.42
N ASP A 6 40.87 -2.82 -2.54
CA ASP A 6 39.42 -2.98 -2.34
C ASP A 6 38.83 -1.66 -1.86
N SER A 7 38.01 -1.03 -2.67
CA SER A 7 37.15 0.08 -2.28
C SER A 7 35.79 -0.44 -1.81
N SER A 8 35.76 -1.13 -0.66
CA SER A 8 34.51 -1.42 0.05
C SER A 8 34.22 -0.29 1.05
N GLY A 9 33.89 0.89 0.52
CA GLY A 9 33.41 2.03 1.30
C GLY A 9 31.88 2.04 1.35
N LEU A 10 31.26 1.09 2.05
CA LEU A 10 29.85 1.18 2.44
C LEU A 10 29.78 1.89 3.80
N THR A 11 29.96 3.21 3.77
CA THR A 11 29.76 4.09 4.91
C THR A 11 28.26 4.25 5.19
N GLY A 12 27.78 3.61 6.25
CA GLY A 12 26.85 4.24 7.20
C GLY A 12 25.43 4.61 6.77
N ARG A 13 24.75 3.88 5.88
CA ARG A 13 23.29 4.07 5.72
C ARG A 13 22.56 3.56 6.99
N PRO A 14 21.66 4.33 7.62
CA PRO A 14 20.78 3.78 8.65
C PRO A 14 19.93 2.66 8.02
N SER A 15 20.29 1.42 8.31
CA SER A 15 19.82 0.21 7.61
C SER A 15 18.50 -0.37 8.14
N ARG A 16 17.73 0.42 8.90
CA ARG A 16 16.53 -0.07 9.60
C ARG A 16 15.35 0.85 9.41
N ALA A 17 14.19 0.26 9.12
CA ALA A 17 12.91 0.93 9.25
C ALA A 17 12.63 1.34 10.70
N LEU A 18 11.64 2.20 10.87
CA LEU A 18 11.15 2.58 12.20
C LEU A 18 10.62 1.34 12.93
N PRO A 19 10.96 1.14 14.21
CA PRO A 19 10.34 0.09 15.00
C PRO A 19 8.85 0.37 15.16
N PHE A 20 8.07 -0.70 15.30
CA PHE A 20 6.66 -0.61 15.67
C PHE A 20 6.51 0.20 16.98
N PRO A 21 5.55 1.13 17.09
CA PRO A 21 5.38 1.95 18.28
C PRO A 21 5.19 1.10 19.56
N GLU A 22 5.99 1.37 20.60
CA GLU A 22 5.83 0.71 21.91
C GLU A 22 4.54 1.17 22.61
N ALA A 23 4.19 2.44 22.45
CA ALA A 23 2.96 3.01 22.97
C ALA A 23 1.78 2.63 22.08
N ARG A 24 0.71 2.16 22.71
CA ARG A 24 -0.54 1.84 22.02
C ARG A 24 -1.43 3.07 21.88
N PRO A 25 -2.15 3.23 20.76
CA PRO A 25 -3.20 4.22 20.68
C PRO A 25 -4.35 3.89 21.65
N PRO A 26 -5.04 4.91 22.20
CA PRO A 26 -6.21 4.69 23.04
C PRO A 26 -7.28 3.86 22.31
N GLY A 27 -7.88 2.89 23.01
CA GLY A 27 -8.93 2.02 22.46
C GLY A 27 -8.41 0.87 21.58
N TYR A 28 -7.10 0.63 21.52
CA TYR A 28 -6.47 -0.52 20.86
C TYR A 28 -5.94 -1.50 21.91
N GLU A 29 -6.84 -2.23 22.55
CA GLU A 29 -6.49 -3.31 23.45
C GLU A 29 -5.94 -4.50 22.66
N TRP A 30 -4.89 -5.11 23.20
CA TRP A 30 -4.41 -6.38 22.67
C TRP A 30 -5.42 -7.47 22.98
N PHE A 31 -5.56 -8.41 22.06
CA PHE A 31 -6.06 -9.73 22.40
C PHE A 31 -5.15 -10.38 23.45
N ASP A 32 -5.76 -11.07 24.41
CA ASP A 32 -5.12 -11.60 25.62
C ASP A 32 -4.82 -13.10 25.54
N ASP A 33 -5.38 -13.79 24.55
CA ASP A 33 -5.37 -15.25 24.38
C ASP A 33 -4.92 -15.70 22.97
N GLU A 34 -4.19 -14.85 22.24
CA GLU A 34 -3.58 -15.26 20.98
C GLU A 34 -2.39 -16.21 21.19
N PRO A 35 -2.16 -17.17 20.28
CA PRO A 35 -0.89 -17.89 20.26
C PRO A 35 0.26 -16.91 20.00
N THR A 36 1.44 -17.23 20.51
CA THR A 36 2.65 -16.48 20.18
C THR A 36 3.06 -16.80 18.74
N PHE A 37 3.41 -15.79 17.95
CA PHE A 37 3.93 -16.01 16.61
C PHE A 37 5.30 -16.71 16.67
N ASP A 38 5.36 -17.94 16.16
CA ASP A 38 6.58 -18.71 15.93
C ASP A 38 6.83 -18.84 14.42
N PRO A 39 7.89 -18.21 13.86
CA PRO A 39 8.23 -18.34 12.45
C PRO A 39 8.44 -19.79 11.98
N GLY A 40 9.02 -20.65 12.82
CA GLY A 40 9.30 -22.04 12.48
C GLY A 40 8.06 -22.92 12.38
N LEU A 41 6.97 -22.50 13.02
CA LEU A 41 5.67 -23.18 12.96
C LEU A 41 4.74 -22.54 11.91
N HIS A 42 4.68 -21.22 11.86
CA HIS A 42 3.66 -20.49 11.10
C HIS A 42 4.08 -20.12 9.68
N LEU A 43 5.38 -20.11 9.36
CA LEU A 43 5.87 -19.78 8.03
C LEU A 43 6.22 -21.03 7.22
N ASP A 44 5.98 -20.95 5.91
CA ASP A 44 6.42 -21.90 4.88
C ASP A 44 6.74 -21.08 3.62
N VAL A 45 7.75 -20.19 3.75
CA VAL A 45 8.11 -19.23 2.71
C VAL A 45 8.74 -19.96 1.54
N ARG A 46 8.09 -19.89 0.38
CA ARG A 46 8.55 -20.43 -0.89
C ARG A 46 8.50 -19.30 -1.91
N PRO A 47 9.63 -18.78 -2.39
CA PRO A 47 9.67 -17.63 -3.30
C PRO A 47 8.85 -17.86 -4.58
N PRO A 48 8.38 -16.77 -5.22
CA PRO A 48 7.74 -16.87 -6.54
C PRO A 48 8.73 -17.32 -7.61
N THR A 49 8.19 -17.87 -8.70
CA THR A 49 9.00 -18.32 -9.84
C THR A 49 9.16 -17.24 -10.90
N GLU A 50 8.24 -16.27 -10.93
CA GLU A 50 8.20 -15.23 -11.96
C GLU A 50 7.90 -13.86 -11.36
N VAL A 51 8.40 -12.82 -12.02
CA VAL A 51 8.06 -11.42 -11.76
C VAL A 51 7.75 -10.74 -13.10
N VAL A 52 6.73 -9.91 -13.09
CA VAL A 52 6.35 -9.01 -14.18
C VAL A 52 6.93 -7.64 -13.87
N MET A 53 7.51 -6.97 -14.87
CA MET A 53 8.08 -5.64 -14.74
C MET A 53 7.06 -4.56 -15.11
N LEU A 54 7.25 -3.33 -14.63
CA LEU A 54 6.42 -2.18 -15.00
C LEU A 54 6.46 -1.92 -16.51
N ALA A 55 7.60 -2.14 -17.15
CA ALA A 55 7.72 -2.04 -18.61
C ALA A 55 6.82 -3.03 -19.35
N ASP A 56 6.58 -4.23 -18.80
CA ASP A 56 5.66 -5.22 -19.39
C ASP A 56 4.20 -4.77 -19.33
N LEU A 57 3.86 -3.85 -18.40
CA LEU A 57 2.55 -3.20 -18.31
C LEU A 57 2.43 -1.95 -19.20
N GLY A 58 3.52 -1.54 -19.87
CA GLY A 58 3.55 -0.37 -20.76
C GLY A 58 4.03 0.92 -20.11
N TYR A 59 4.60 0.87 -18.89
CA TYR A 59 5.27 2.04 -18.32
C TYR A 59 6.61 2.32 -19.01
N ASP A 60 6.90 3.59 -19.27
CA ASP A 60 8.18 4.03 -19.82
C ASP A 60 9.24 4.27 -18.74
N ASP A 61 10.49 4.46 -19.17
CA ASP A 61 11.62 4.69 -18.26
C ASP A 61 11.41 5.93 -17.37
N ALA A 62 10.70 6.95 -17.87
CA ALA A 62 10.44 8.18 -17.12
C ALA A 62 9.47 7.93 -15.96
N ALA A 63 8.44 7.10 -16.18
CA ALA A 63 7.50 6.68 -15.15
C ALA A 63 8.14 5.72 -14.13
N VAL A 64 9.09 4.89 -14.56
CA VAL A 64 9.76 3.90 -13.70
C VAL A 64 10.90 4.50 -12.88
N ALA A 65 11.71 5.41 -13.45
CA ALA A 65 12.87 6.00 -12.79
C ALA A 65 12.65 6.55 -11.36
N PRO A 66 11.53 7.22 -11.02
CA PRO A 66 11.30 7.73 -9.67
C PRO A 66 10.82 6.65 -8.68
N THR A 67 10.42 5.46 -9.15
CA THR A 67 9.89 4.40 -8.30
C THR A 67 10.97 3.71 -7.47
N ALA A 68 10.54 2.99 -6.43
CA ALA A 68 11.43 2.17 -5.62
C ALA A 68 12.02 0.98 -6.39
N THR A 69 11.27 0.40 -7.33
CA THR A 69 11.65 -0.80 -8.09
C THR A 69 10.93 -0.84 -9.43
N PRO A 70 11.56 -1.37 -10.50
CA PRO A 70 10.89 -1.62 -11.78
C PRO A 70 9.94 -2.83 -11.75
N VAL A 71 9.88 -3.59 -10.65
CA VAL A 71 8.99 -4.75 -10.53
C VAL A 71 7.54 -4.27 -10.43
N ALA A 72 6.65 -4.86 -11.22
CA ALA A 72 5.21 -4.65 -11.13
C ALA A 72 4.58 -5.60 -10.12
N PHE A 73 4.62 -6.91 -10.37
CA PHE A 73 4.08 -7.91 -9.46
C PHE A 73 4.72 -9.30 -9.67
N SER A 74 4.60 -10.19 -8.70
CA SER A 74 5.10 -11.56 -8.79
C SER A 74 4.04 -12.57 -9.24
N SER A 75 4.43 -13.79 -9.62
CA SER A 75 3.52 -14.93 -9.53
C SER A 75 3.10 -15.16 -8.06
N PRO A 76 1.93 -15.77 -7.77
CA PRO A 76 1.60 -16.17 -6.41
C PRO A 76 2.63 -17.15 -5.82
N PHE A 77 2.87 -17.05 -4.51
CA PHE A 77 3.89 -17.82 -3.80
C PHE A 77 3.47 -18.09 -2.35
N ARG A 78 4.08 -19.09 -1.69
CA ARG A 78 3.67 -19.49 -0.34
C ARG A 78 4.40 -18.67 0.72
N VAL A 79 3.68 -18.21 1.75
CA VAL A 79 4.26 -17.50 2.90
C VAL A 79 3.95 -18.23 4.21
N LEU A 80 2.69 -18.61 4.43
CA LEU A 80 2.27 -19.31 5.65
C LEU A 80 2.22 -20.82 5.48
N SER A 81 2.53 -21.52 6.56
CA SER A 81 2.16 -22.92 6.74
C SER A 81 0.63 -23.06 6.90
N ASP A 82 0.12 -24.28 6.88
CA ASP A 82 -1.32 -24.52 7.12
C ASP A 82 -1.74 -24.05 8.53
N GLU A 83 -0.84 -24.21 9.52
CA GLU A 83 -1.06 -23.73 10.89
C GLU A 83 -1.09 -22.20 10.94
N GLY A 84 -0.11 -21.53 10.31
CA GLY A 84 -0.06 -20.07 10.26
C GLY A 84 -1.30 -19.48 9.57
N ALA A 85 -1.76 -20.12 8.48
CA ALA A 85 -2.96 -19.71 7.78
C ALA A 85 -4.23 -19.88 8.65
N ALA A 86 -4.32 -20.97 9.43
CA ALA A 86 -5.42 -21.19 10.36
C ALA A 86 -5.47 -20.13 11.47
N VAL A 87 -4.31 -19.77 12.04
CA VAL A 87 -4.24 -18.70 13.05
C VAL A 87 -4.60 -17.34 12.45
N LEU A 88 -4.11 -17.01 11.25
CA LEU A 88 -4.47 -15.74 10.57
C LEU A 88 -5.98 -15.64 10.33
N LEU A 89 -6.64 -16.73 9.94
CA LEU A 89 -8.09 -16.77 9.77
C LEU A 89 -8.84 -16.51 11.07
N ASP A 90 -8.40 -17.10 12.19
CA ASP A 90 -8.98 -16.82 13.51
C ASP A 90 -8.79 -15.35 13.91
N VAL A 91 -7.56 -14.82 13.77
CA VAL A 91 -7.24 -13.42 14.04
C VAL A 91 -8.10 -12.48 13.20
N ALA A 92 -8.29 -12.76 11.91
CA ALA A 92 -9.13 -11.95 11.04
C ALA A 92 -10.60 -11.96 11.49
N ARG A 93 -11.16 -13.12 11.85
CA ARG A 93 -12.52 -13.21 12.39
C ARG A 93 -12.69 -12.44 13.70
N ARG A 94 -11.67 -12.45 14.56
CA ARG A 94 -11.64 -11.66 15.80
C ARG A 94 -11.54 -10.16 15.55
N LEU A 95 -10.89 -9.75 14.46
CA LEU A 95 -10.77 -8.35 14.05
C LEU A 95 -12.02 -7.82 13.32
N HIS A 96 -12.84 -8.69 12.75
CA HIS A 96 -14.07 -8.34 12.00
C HIS A 96 -15.03 -7.35 12.72
N PRO A 97 -15.22 -7.39 14.07
CA PRO A 97 -16.03 -6.39 14.78
C PRO A 97 -15.50 -4.95 14.69
N PHE A 98 -14.21 -4.76 14.39
CA PHE A 98 -13.59 -3.44 14.25
C PHE A 98 -13.65 -2.88 12.83
N ARG A 99 -14.31 -3.58 11.89
CA ARG A 99 -14.36 -3.16 10.50
C ARG A 99 -15.06 -1.82 10.31
N ARG A 100 -14.59 -1.07 9.31
CA ARG A 100 -15.10 0.23 8.88
C ARG A 100 -15.23 0.22 7.36
N ARG A 101 -16.00 1.18 6.85
CA ARG A 101 -16.11 1.49 5.43
C ARG A 101 -15.03 2.49 5.02
N ALA A 102 -14.38 2.27 3.88
CA ALA A 102 -13.47 3.21 3.23
C ALA A 102 -14.20 3.93 2.09
N GLY A 103 -14.96 4.97 2.43
CA GLY A 103 -15.78 5.71 1.46
C GLY A 103 -16.63 4.79 0.57
N GLU A 104 -16.57 4.99 -0.74
CA GLU A 104 -17.27 4.16 -1.73
C GLU A 104 -16.44 3.00 -2.28
N ARG A 105 -15.15 2.88 -1.88
CA ARG A 105 -14.22 1.91 -2.45
C ARG A 105 -14.33 0.53 -1.82
N ILE A 106 -14.35 0.47 -0.48
CA ILE A 106 -14.38 -0.79 0.30
C ILE A 106 -15.46 -0.68 1.38
N GLU A 107 -16.42 -1.61 1.41
CA GLU A 107 -17.48 -1.61 2.43
C GLU A 107 -16.97 -2.07 3.80
N ASN A 108 -16.21 -3.16 3.84
CA ASN A 108 -15.81 -3.82 5.08
C ASN A 108 -14.29 -4.03 5.11
N MET A 109 -13.57 -3.19 5.86
CA MET A 109 -12.13 -3.33 6.06
C MET A 109 -11.69 -3.08 7.52
N VAL A 110 -10.56 -3.64 7.92
CA VAL A 110 -9.89 -3.31 9.19
C VAL A 110 -8.51 -2.74 8.91
N ARG A 111 -8.29 -1.52 9.41
CA ARG A 111 -7.01 -0.81 9.46
C ARG A 111 -6.49 -0.76 10.89
N GLY A 112 -5.17 -0.79 11.07
CA GLY A 112 -4.56 -0.78 12.40
C GLY A 112 -4.76 -2.08 13.21
N GLY A 113 -5.06 -3.20 12.56
CA GLY A 113 -5.21 -4.51 13.21
C GLY A 113 -3.96 -4.94 13.98
N CYS A 114 -2.77 -4.53 13.51
CA CYS A 114 -1.49 -4.76 14.19
C CYS A 114 -1.38 -4.07 15.56
N HIS A 115 -2.25 -3.12 15.91
CA HIS A 115 -2.32 -2.54 17.26
C HIS A 115 -3.21 -3.36 18.22
N ARG A 116 -3.94 -4.36 17.71
CA ARG A 116 -4.87 -5.23 18.47
C ARG A 116 -4.45 -6.69 18.51
N SER A 117 -3.76 -7.17 17.48
CA SER A 117 -3.26 -8.54 17.39
C SER A 117 -1.73 -8.55 17.41
N ARG A 118 -1.15 -9.19 18.44
CA ARG A 118 0.31 -9.36 18.51
C ARG A 118 0.77 -10.34 17.45
N TRP A 119 -0.02 -11.39 17.20
CA TRP A 119 0.30 -12.38 16.20
C TRP A 119 0.34 -11.76 14.78
N LEU A 120 -0.66 -10.95 14.42
CA LEU A 120 -0.69 -10.24 13.13
C LEU A 120 0.49 -9.27 13.00
N ARG A 121 0.76 -8.49 14.06
CA ARG A 121 1.92 -7.59 14.09
C ARG A 121 3.22 -8.34 13.84
N ASP A 122 3.44 -9.43 14.56
CA ASP A 122 4.70 -10.17 14.49
C ASP A 122 4.86 -10.88 13.13
N LEU A 123 3.77 -11.35 12.51
CA LEU A 123 3.76 -11.79 11.11
C LEU A 123 4.14 -10.66 10.15
N CYS A 124 3.50 -9.49 10.28
CA CYS A 124 3.73 -8.34 9.40
C CYS A 124 5.15 -7.76 9.51
N LEU A 125 5.84 -8.03 10.63
CA LEU A 125 7.20 -7.61 10.92
C LEU A 125 8.24 -8.72 10.79
N ALA A 126 7.83 -9.93 10.37
CA ALA A 126 8.71 -11.08 10.31
C ALA A 126 9.89 -10.84 9.34
N PRO A 127 11.15 -10.99 9.79
CA PRO A 127 12.31 -10.79 8.93
C PRO A 127 12.34 -11.79 7.77
N GLU A 128 11.90 -13.04 7.98
CA GLU A 128 11.85 -14.08 6.94
C GLU A 128 10.93 -13.69 5.78
N VAL A 129 9.80 -13.03 6.10
CA VAL A 129 8.88 -12.51 5.08
C VAL A 129 9.50 -11.28 4.41
N THR A 130 10.15 -10.40 5.17
CA THR A 130 10.84 -9.22 4.62
C THR A 130 11.95 -9.61 3.65
N ASP A 131 12.72 -10.66 3.96
CA ASP A 131 13.82 -11.15 3.11
C ASP A 131 13.32 -11.62 1.74
N VAL A 132 12.22 -12.38 1.70
CA VAL A 132 11.62 -12.78 0.41
C VAL A 132 11.05 -11.59 -0.34
N MET A 133 10.43 -10.62 0.34
CA MET A 133 9.92 -9.41 -0.32
C MET A 133 11.06 -8.58 -0.92
N SER A 134 12.19 -8.45 -0.23
CA SER A 134 13.39 -7.81 -0.77
C SER A 134 13.92 -8.51 -2.01
N ALA A 135 13.96 -9.85 -1.99
CA ALA A 135 14.38 -10.62 -3.15
C ALA A 135 13.43 -10.43 -4.35
N VAL A 136 12.11 -10.39 -4.10
CA VAL A 136 11.10 -10.18 -5.15
C VAL A 136 11.15 -8.79 -5.75
N TYR A 137 11.28 -7.75 -4.92
CA TYR A 137 11.38 -6.37 -5.40
C TYR A 137 12.74 -6.02 -5.97
N GLY A 138 13.77 -6.83 -5.74
CA GLY A 138 15.14 -6.55 -6.18
C GLY A 138 15.78 -5.36 -5.48
N VAL A 139 15.21 -4.90 -4.35
CA VAL A 139 15.70 -3.79 -3.53
C VAL A 139 15.51 -4.10 -2.05
N ASP A 140 16.33 -3.47 -1.21
CA ASP A 140 16.15 -3.57 0.25
C ASP A 140 14.84 -2.88 0.65
N VAL A 141 13.94 -3.63 1.26
CA VAL A 141 12.66 -3.14 1.79
C VAL A 141 12.55 -3.43 3.28
N ALA A 142 11.59 -2.78 3.89
CA ALA A 142 11.16 -3.09 5.24
C ALA A 142 9.64 -2.88 5.36
N PRO A 143 8.98 -3.50 6.36
CA PRO A 143 7.57 -3.24 6.63
C PRO A 143 7.31 -1.74 6.71
N HIS A 144 6.15 -1.32 6.20
CA HIS A 144 5.78 0.08 6.12
C HIS A 144 5.91 0.78 7.48
N THR A 145 6.49 1.98 7.52
CA THR A 145 6.77 2.67 8.80
C THR A 145 5.54 3.32 9.43
N MET A 146 4.39 3.23 8.77
CA MET A 146 3.06 3.57 9.31
C MET A 146 2.34 2.26 9.62
N PRO A 147 2.29 1.80 10.88
CA PRO A 147 1.58 0.59 11.28
C PRO A 147 0.14 0.43 10.78
N VAL A 148 -0.59 1.50 10.49
CA VAL A 148 -1.92 1.41 9.86
C VAL A 148 -1.89 0.71 8.50
N GLN A 149 -0.75 0.77 7.78
CA GLN A 149 -0.49 0.09 6.50
C GLN A 149 -0.08 -1.38 6.65
N LEU A 150 0.03 -1.91 7.88
CA LEU A 150 0.41 -3.29 8.15
C LEU A 150 -0.83 -4.13 8.46
N GLY A 151 -0.91 -5.32 7.87
CA GLY A 151 -1.97 -6.28 8.14
C GLY A 151 -3.39 -5.74 7.90
N HIS A 152 -3.56 -4.94 6.84
CA HIS A 152 -4.85 -4.43 6.39
C HIS A 152 -5.74 -5.60 5.97
N LEU A 153 -6.98 -5.67 6.48
CA LEU A 153 -7.90 -6.76 6.15
C LEU A 153 -9.09 -6.24 5.34
N ASN A 154 -9.40 -6.90 4.23
CA ASN A 154 -10.62 -6.69 3.45
C ASN A 154 -11.55 -7.89 3.61
N TYR A 155 -12.83 -7.63 3.89
CA TYR A 155 -13.90 -8.64 4.03
C TYR A 155 -14.92 -8.52 2.90
N GLU A 156 -15.74 -9.54 2.73
CA GLU A 156 -16.83 -9.53 1.76
C GLU A 156 -17.80 -8.35 1.96
N PRO A 157 -18.37 -7.80 0.87
CA PRO A 157 -19.46 -6.84 0.98
C PRO A 157 -20.75 -7.53 1.43
N THR A 158 -21.68 -6.74 1.95
CA THR A 158 -23.01 -7.22 2.37
C THR A 158 -23.83 -7.70 1.16
N THR A 159 -23.64 -7.05 0.01
CA THR A 159 -24.38 -7.34 -1.23
C THR A 159 -23.54 -8.17 -2.19
N VAL A 160 -24.01 -9.37 -2.52
CA VAL A 160 -23.41 -10.22 -3.57
C VAL A 160 -23.44 -9.49 -4.91
N GLY A 161 -22.37 -9.63 -5.70
CA GLY A 161 -22.20 -8.92 -6.97
C GLY A 161 -21.52 -7.55 -6.85
N GLU A 162 -21.40 -6.98 -5.65
CA GLU A 162 -20.53 -5.83 -5.43
C GLU A 162 -19.07 -6.26 -5.35
N ALA A 163 -18.17 -5.42 -5.87
CA ALA A 163 -16.73 -5.64 -5.74
C ALA A 163 -16.34 -5.53 -4.26
N VAL A 164 -15.44 -6.41 -3.83
CA VAL A 164 -14.86 -6.37 -2.48
C VAL A 164 -14.00 -5.13 -2.33
N ASP A 165 -13.23 -4.83 -3.37
CA ASP A 165 -12.49 -3.60 -3.55
C ASP A 165 -12.56 -3.25 -5.04
N LYS A 166 -13.02 -2.04 -5.38
CA LYS A 166 -13.18 -1.57 -6.76
C LYS A 166 -11.83 -1.54 -7.49
N TRP A 167 -11.83 -1.45 -8.83
CA TRP A 167 -10.58 -1.18 -9.56
C TRP A 167 -9.87 0.06 -9.03
N HIS A 168 -8.61 -0.09 -8.62
CA HIS A 168 -7.79 0.99 -8.05
C HIS A 168 -6.31 0.70 -8.28
N HIS A 169 -5.46 1.67 -7.95
CA HIS A 169 -4.08 1.41 -7.54
C HIS A 169 -3.92 1.91 -6.11
N ASP A 170 -3.00 1.33 -5.37
CA ASP A 170 -2.95 1.52 -3.93
C ASP A 170 -2.38 2.88 -3.51
N THR A 171 -2.63 3.21 -2.25
CA THR A 171 -2.00 4.35 -1.56
C THR A 171 -0.63 3.98 -0.99
N LEU A 172 -0.22 2.71 -1.12
CA LEU A 172 1.05 2.16 -0.66
C LEU A 172 2.05 2.11 -1.83
N PRO A 173 3.36 2.22 -1.57
CA PRO A 173 4.36 2.05 -2.62
C PRO A 173 4.45 0.58 -3.06
N LEU A 174 4.65 -0.33 -2.10
CA LEU A 174 4.88 -1.77 -2.29
C LEU A 174 4.08 -2.55 -1.24
N ASP A 175 3.58 -3.72 -1.59
CA ASP A 175 2.82 -4.57 -0.66
C ASP A 175 2.70 -6.02 -1.15
N TYR A 176 2.22 -6.92 -0.30
CA TYR A 176 1.67 -8.18 -0.78
C TYR A 176 0.20 -8.32 -0.40
N VAL A 177 -0.54 -9.03 -1.24
CA VAL A 177 -1.93 -9.43 -0.99
C VAL A 177 -1.97 -10.94 -0.75
N MET A 178 -2.60 -11.35 0.36
CA MET A 178 -2.72 -12.73 0.80
C MET A 178 -4.19 -13.12 1.02
N PRO A 179 -4.74 -14.09 0.29
CA PRO A 179 -5.99 -14.73 0.66
C PRO A 179 -5.89 -15.39 2.03
N VAL A 180 -6.81 -15.00 2.92
CA VAL A 180 -6.97 -15.58 4.26
C VAL A 180 -8.04 -16.66 4.22
N SER A 181 -9.18 -16.39 3.57
CA SER A 181 -10.13 -17.42 3.16
C SER A 181 -9.56 -18.24 1.99
N ASP A 182 -10.00 -19.50 1.82
CA ASP A 182 -9.49 -20.38 0.75
C ASP A 182 -9.99 -19.95 -0.64
N PRO A 183 -9.14 -19.31 -1.47
CA PRO A 183 -9.55 -18.75 -2.75
C PRO A 183 -9.99 -19.81 -3.76
N ARG A 184 -9.61 -21.09 -3.56
CA ARG A 184 -9.95 -22.20 -4.46
C ARG A 184 -11.41 -22.62 -4.36
N THR A 185 -12.07 -22.23 -3.27
CA THR A 185 -13.45 -22.64 -2.96
C THR A 185 -14.46 -21.50 -3.08
N LEU A 186 -14.00 -20.26 -3.28
CA LEU A 186 -14.88 -19.09 -3.32
C LEU A 186 -15.63 -18.98 -4.65
N PRO A 187 -16.94 -18.64 -4.61
CA PRO A 187 -17.69 -18.29 -5.81
C PRO A 187 -17.38 -16.83 -6.19
N GLY A 188 -16.41 -16.62 -7.08
CA GLY A 188 -15.94 -15.29 -7.47
C GLY A 188 -14.98 -14.69 -6.43
N GLY A 189 -15.00 -13.37 -6.23
CA GLY A 189 -14.19 -12.69 -5.21
C GLY A 189 -12.69 -12.61 -5.52
N ARG A 190 -12.30 -12.94 -6.76
CA ARG A 190 -10.91 -13.14 -7.18
C ARG A 190 -10.10 -11.85 -7.09
N PHE A 191 -8.82 -11.98 -6.75
CA PHE A 191 -7.86 -10.91 -6.99
C PHE A 191 -7.60 -10.80 -8.48
N GLU A 192 -7.74 -9.60 -9.04
CA GLU A 192 -7.62 -9.36 -10.47
C GLU A 192 -6.70 -8.17 -10.72
N VAL A 193 -5.82 -8.29 -11.72
CA VAL A 193 -4.83 -7.30 -12.13
C VAL A 193 -5.14 -6.86 -13.56
N PHE A 194 -5.12 -5.55 -13.79
CA PHE A 194 -5.18 -5.01 -15.14
C PHE A 194 -3.78 -5.00 -15.76
N LEU A 195 -3.65 -5.61 -16.93
CA LEU A 195 -2.43 -5.66 -17.74
C LEU A 195 -2.30 -4.38 -18.55
N GLY A 196 -2.07 -3.27 -17.84
CA GLY A 196 -1.91 -1.93 -18.39
C GLY A 196 -1.47 -0.93 -17.33
N THR A 197 -1.29 0.31 -17.76
CA THR A 197 -0.87 1.40 -16.88
C THR A 197 -2.03 2.03 -16.13
N LYS A 198 -1.74 2.74 -15.04
CA LYS A 198 -2.71 3.58 -14.33
C LYS A 198 -3.23 4.74 -15.16
N GLY A 199 -2.45 5.20 -16.15
CA GLY A 199 -2.89 6.18 -17.13
C GLY A 199 -4.00 5.62 -18.03
N GLU A 200 -3.78 4.44 -18.62
CA GLU A 200 -4.80 3.75 -19.42
C GLU A 200 -6.06 3.44 -18.60
N ALA A 201 -5.90 3.00 -17.35
CA ALA A 201 -7.04 2.75 -16.47
C ALA A 201 -7.84 4.03 -16.18
N ALA A 202 -7.17 5.16 -16.00
CA ALA A 202 -7.81 6.46 -15.82
C ALA A 202 -8.56 6.91 -17.09
N GLU A 203 -7.99 6.68 -18.28
CA GLU A 203 -8.65 6.97 -19.56
C GLU A 203 -9.91 6.13 -19.76
N LEU A 204 -9.84 4.83 -19.49
CA LEU A 204 -11.00 3.92 -19.50
C LEU A 204 -12.08 4.40 -18.52
N ALA A 205 -11.70 4.72 -17.29
CA ALA A 205 -12.64 5.21 -16.28
C ALA A 205 -13.31 6.53 -16.72
N ALA A 206 -12.55 7.43 -17.35
CA ALA A 206 -13.06 8.70 -17.86
C ALA A 206 -14.06 8.52 -19.03
N SER A 207 -13.91 7.46 -19.84
CA SER A 207 -14.90 7.08 -20.86
C SER A 207 -16.07 6.25 -20.32
N GLY A 208 -16.10 5.95 -19.01
CA GLY A 208 -17.11 5.10 -18.39
C GLY A 208 -16.91 3.60 -18.66
N GLU A 209 -15.72 3.23 -19.12
CA GLU A 209 -15.33 1.86 -19.40
C GLU A 209 -14.59 1.24 -18.21
N ARG A 210 -14.49 -0.10 -18.22
CA ARG A 210 -13.71 -0.88 -17.26
C ARG A 210 -12.53 -1.53 -17.98
N PRO A 211 -11.47 -1.96 -17.26
CA PRO A 211 -10.44 -2.83 -17.83
C PRO A 211 -11.05 -3.96 -18.68
N PRO A 212 -10.65 -4.10 -19.96
CA PRO A 212 -11.21 -5.09 -20.85
C PRO A 212 -10.78 -6.49 -20.42
N ALA A 213 -11.68 -7.47 -20.55
CA ALA A 213 -11.52 -8.80 -19.95
C ALA A 213 -10.28 -9.57 -20.46
N ASP A 214 -9.85 -9.33 -21.70
CA ASP A 214 -8.64 -9.92 -22.29
C ASP A 214 -7.34 -9.27 -21.79
N ARG A 215 -7.43 -8.15 -21.07
CA ARG A 215 -6.34 -7.51 -20.33
C ARG A 215 -6.48 -7.63 -18.81
N VAL A 216 -7.32 -8.54 -18.33
CA VAL A 216 -7.46 -8.81 -16.89
C VAL A 216 -6.86 -10.18 -16.58
N LEU A 217 -5.82 -10.17 -15.75
CA LEU A 217 -5.22 -11.37 -15.18
C LEU A 217 -5.85 -11.67 -13.82
N ALA A 218 -6.26 -12.92 -13.60
CA ALA A 218 -6.66 -13.42 -12.29
C ALA A 218 -5.68 -14.52 -11.85
N PRO A 219 -4.66 -14.22 -11.04
CA PRO A 219 -3.65 -15.20 -10.63
C PRO A 219 -4.25 -16.36 -9.82
N GLU A 220 -3.75 -17.57 -10.05
CA GLU A 220 -4.16 -18.76 -9.29
C GLU A 220 -3.36 -18.88 -7.99
N PHE A 221 -4.04 -18.78 -6.85
CA PHE A 221 -3.45 -18.99 -5.53
C PHE A 221 -3.56 -20.45 -5.09
N GLY A 222 -2.50 -21.01 -4.51
CA GLY A 222 -2.49 -22.41 -4.05
C GLY A 222 -3.36 -22.69 -2.82
N GLY A 223 -3.88 -21.67 -2.15
CA GLY A 223 -4.75 -21.77 -0.97
C GLY A 223 -4.54 -20.59 0.00
N PRO A 224 -5.09 -20.68 1.23
CA PRO A 224 -4.77 -19.75 2.31
C PRO A 224 -3.27 -19.64 2.56
N GLY A 225 -2.78 -18.44 2.90
CA GLY A 225 -1.37 -18.23 3.22
C GLY A 225 -0.43 -18.14 2.01
N TRP A 226 -0.98 -18.21 0.79
CA TRP A 226 -0.30 -17.78 -0.42
C TRP A 226 -0.43 -16.27 -0.59
N ALA A 227 0.56 -15.63 -1.19
CA ALA A 227 0.58 -14.20 -1.43
C ALA A 227 1.03 -13.88 -2.85
N ILE A 228 0.72 -12.67 -3.30
CA ILE A 228 1.29 -12.04 -4.48
C ILE A 228 1.92 -10.72 -4.04
N ALA A 229 3.15 -10.45 -4.47
CA ALA A 229 3.81 -9.17 -4.24
C ALA A 229 3.45 -8.22 -5.38
N LEU A 230 3.25 -6.93 -5.07
CA LEU A 230 2.93 -5.92 -6.08
C LEU A 230 3.50 -4.55 -5.71
N HIS A 231 3.74 -3.77 -6.76
CA HIS A 231 3.94 -2.35 -6.68
C HIS A 231 2.58 -1.67 -6.55
N GLY A 232 2.09 -1.51 -5.32
CA GLY A 232 0.79 -0.94 -4.98
C GLY A 232 0.41 0.29 -5.80
N ASN A 233 1.26 1.32 -5.81
CA ASN A 233 0.96 2.59 -6.52
C ASN A 233 0.99 2.51 -8.06
N MET A 234 1.45 1.41 -8.65
CA MET A 234 1.66 1.29 -10.10
C MET A 234 0.84 0.18 -10.74
N VAL A 235 0.40 -0.82 -9.97
CA VAL A 235 -0.41 -1.93 -10.48
C VAL A 235 -1.88 -1.65 -10.22
N VAL A 236 -2.65 -1.53 -11.29
CA VAL A 236 -4.11 -1.41 -11.19
C VAL A 236 -4.71 -2.78 -10.96
N HIS A 237 -5.47 -2.92 -9.87
CA HIS A 237 -6.00 -4.21 -9.43
C HIS A 237 -7.33 -4.05 -8.68
N ARG A 238 -7.97 -5.18 -8.35
CA ARG A 238 -9.21 -5.21 -7.57
C ARG A 238 -9.42 -6.52 -6.82
N GLY A 239 -10.32 -6.47 -5.84
CA GLY A 239 -11.02 -7.63 -5.32
C GLY A 239 -12.36 -7.76 -6.03
N GLY A 240 -12.46 -8.66 -7.01
CA GLY A 240 -13.65 -8.85 -7.84
C GLY A 240 -14.92 -9.20 -7.03
N PRO A 241 -16.10 -9.13 -7.67
CA PRO A 241 -17.35 -9.44 -7.00
C PRO A 241 -17.49 -10.93 -6.69
N LEU A 242 -18.23 -11.24 -5.62
CA LEU A 242 -18.69 -12.60 -5.32
C LEU A 242 -19.91 -12.95 -6.17
N ASP A 243 -19.99 -14.18 -6.66
CA ASP A 243 -21.13 -14.73 -7.40
C ASP A 243 -22.19 -15.37 -6.46
N GLY A 244 -21.82 -15.57 -5.20
CA GLY A 244 -22.70 -16.06 -4.14
C GLY A 244 -22.17 -15.71 -2.75
N PRO A 245 -22.98 -15.81 -1.68
CA PRO A 245 -22.53 -15.49 -0.33
C PRO A 245 -21.37 -16.41 0.10
N ALA A 246 -20.27 -15.80 0.55
CA ALA A 246 -19.09 -16.51 1.07
C ALA A 246 -18.27 -15.60 1.99
N GLU A 247 -17.61 -16.19 2.99
CA GLU A 247 -16.62 -15.49 3.82
C GLU A 247 -15.35 -15.28 2.99
N ARG A 248 -15.07 -14.05 2.59
CA ARG A 248 -13.94 -13.71 1.72
C ARG A 248 -13.06 -12.69 2.41
N ILE A 249 -11.91 -13.15 2.89
CA ILE A 249 -10.96 -12.33 3.61
C ILE A 249 -9.62 -12.30 2.86
N THR A 250 -9.05 -11.11 2.69
CA THR A 250 -7.62 -10.95 2.32
C THR A 250 -6.92 -10.06 3.32
N MET A 251 -5.64 -10.33 3.51
CA MET A 251 -4.71 -9.48 4.23
C MET A 251 -3.75 -8.80 3.24
N VAL A 252 -3.47 -7.52 3.46
CA VAL A 252 -2.49 -6.73 2.71
C VAL A 252 -1.45 -6.21 3.68
N ASN A 253 -0.17 -6.38 3.37
CA ASN A 253 0.92 -5.87 4.19
C ASN A 253 1.83 -4.95 3.38
N GLY A 254 1.90 -3.68 3.77
CA GLY A 254 2.72 -2.67 3.10
C GLY A 254 4.21 -2.76 3.43
N TYR A 255 5.03 -2.37 2.46
CA TYR A 255 6.48 -2.24 2.55
C TYR A 255 6.92 -0.86 2.04
N VAL A 256 8.11 -0.42 2.47
CA VAL A 256 8.81 0.75 1.93
C VAL A 256 10.24 0.36 1.56
N ALA A 257 10.80 1.00 0.54
CA ALA A 257 12.22 0.85 0.24
C ALA A 257 13.09 1.54 1.31
N LEU A 258 14.20 0.89 1.67
CA LEU A 258 15.21 1.48 2.56
C LEU A 258 16.05 2.56 1.84
N ASP A 259 16.11 2.53 0.50
CA ASP A 259 16.61 3.66 -0.27
C ASP A 259 15.62 4.83 -0.23
N ARG A 260 15.95 5.81 0.62
CA ARG A 260 15.13 7.00 0.81
C ARG A 260 15.40 8.12 -0.18
N SER A 261 16.26 7.91 -1.19
CA SER A 261 16.58 8.92 -2.20
C SER A 261 15.52 9.03 -3.31
N ARG A 262 14.80 7.93 -3.57
CA ARG A 262 13.69 7.86 -4.53
C ARG A 262 12.45 8.54 -3.98
N ASP A 263 11.51 8.85 -4.87
CA ASP A 263 10.24 9.43 -4.48
C ASP A 263 9.52 8.51 -3.49
N ASP A 264 8.69 9.09 -2.65
CA ASP A 264 7.79 8.31 -1.82
C ASP A 264 6.45 8.21 -2.57
N GLN A 265 6.13 6.97 -2.96
CA GLN A 265 4.90 6.65 -3.68
C GLN A 265 3.70 6.44 -2.74
N SER A 266 3.87 6.66 -1.43
CA SER A 266 2.77 6.61 -0.47
C SER A 266 1.85 7.82 -0.62
N ARG A 267 0.54 7.61 -0.66
CA ARG A 267 -0.49 8.66 -0.69
C ARG A 267 -1.16 8.76 0.67
N SER A 268 -0.42 9.32 1.63
CA SER A 268 -0.83 9.34 3.04
C SER A 268 -2.05 10.24 3.31
N GLN A 269 -2.25 11.28 2.49
CA GLN A 269 -3.41 12.16 2.62
C GLN A 269 -4.72 11.43 2.32
N ASP A 270 -4.73 10.50 1.36
CA ASP A 270 -5.89 9.67 0.98
C ASP A 270 -6.38 8.78 2.14
N LEU A 271 -5.56 8.59 3.17
CA LEU A 271 -5.93 7.84 4.37
C LEU A 271 -6.80 8.66 5.33
N VAL A 272 -6.90 9.98 5.15
CA VAL A 272 -7.77 10.82 5.96
C VAL A 272 -9.24 10.47 5.67
N GLY A 273 -9.97 10.10 6.72
CA GLY A 273 -11.34 9.61 6.60
C GLY A 273 -11.45 8.09 6.35
N VAL A 274 -10.33 7.42 6.09
CA VAL A 274 -10.19 5.97 6.01
C VAL A 274 -9.66 5.41 7.32
N ASP A 275 -8.52 5.96 7.78
CA ASP A 275 -7.82 5.55 8.98
C ASP A 275 -8.31 6.33 10.22
N ASP A 276 -8.11 5.70 11.39
CA ASP A 276 -8.43 6.31 12.68
C ASP A 276 -7.63 7.61 12.88
N PRO A 277 -8.28 8.78 13.01
CA PRO A 277 -7.59 10.05 13.19
C PRO A 277 -6.71 10.10 14.44
N SER A 278 -6.99 9.27 15.45
CA SER A 278 -6.18 9.19 16.67
C SER A 278 -4.80 8.54 16.43
N VAL A 279 -4.63 7.85 15.30
CA VAL A 279 -3.40 7.12 14.94
C VAL A 279 -2.69 7.78 13.76
N LEU A 280 -3.45 8.10 12.70
CA LEU A 280 -2.92 8.47 11.38
C LEU A 280 -1.88 9.61 11.44
N ALA A 281 -2.22 10.72 12.08
CA ALA A 281 -1.36 11.91 12.11
C ALA A 281 0.02 11.63 12.74
N THR A 282 0.04 10.82 13.82
CA THR A 282 1.29 10.46 14.51
C THR A 282 2.15 9.56 13.63
N GLU A 283 1.56 8.54 13.01
CA GLU A 283 2.29 7.61 12.16
C GLU A 283 2.79 8.27 10.88
N TRP A 284 1.97 9.12 10.26
CA TRP A 284 2.34 9.88 9.08
C TRP A 284 3.48 10.86 9.37
N ALA A 285 3.42 11.62 10.47
CA ALA A 285 4.52 12.50 10.87
C ALA A 285 5.82 11.72 11.10
N ARG A 286 5.76 10.54 11.72
CA ARG A 286 6.92 9.65 11.92
C ARG A 286 7.48 9.15 10.59
N HIS A 287 6.63 8.74 9.65
CA HIS A 287 7.05 8.30 8.32
C HIS A 287 7.76 9.44 7.56
N ALA A 288 7.15 10.63 7.49
CA ALA A 288 7.73 11.79 6.83
C ALA A 288 9.08 12.21 7.47
N ALA A 289 9.17 12.17 8.80
CA ALA A 289 10.42 12.42 9.52
C ALA A 289 11.49 11.37 9.19
N TRP A 290 11.14 10.08 9.19
CA TRP A 290 12.07 9.00 8.84
C TRP A 290 12.59 9.14 7.41
N ARG A 291 11.72 9.49 6.46
CA ARG A 291 12.08 9.83 5.08
C ARG A 291 13.09 10.98 5.02
N GLY A 292 12.75 12.12 5.63
CA GLY A 292 13.58 13.32 5.65
C GLY A 292 14.96 13.12 6.31
N VAL A 293 15.01 12.41 7.45
CA VAL A 293 16.27 12.04 8.12
C VAL A 293 17.19 11.28 7.16
N GLY A 294 16.63 10.47 6.26
CA GLY A 294 17.42 9.69 5.32
C GLY A 294 18.07 10.48 4.23
N ARG A 295 17.28 11.34 3.60
CA ARG A 295 17.78 12.23 2.55
C ARG A 295 18.81 13.21 3.14
N LEU A 296 18.53 13.77 4.32
CA LEU A 296 19.47 14.65 5.03
C LEU A 296 20.78 13.95 5.39
N GLN A 297 20.71 12.71 5.91
CA GLN A 297 21.92 11.92 6.19
C GLN A 297 22.72 11.66 4.90
N GLY A 298 22.05 11.39 3.78
CA GLY A 298 22.70 11.26 2.48
C GLY A 298 23.53 12.49 2.11
N LEU A 299 22.99 13.70 2.33
CA LEU A 299 23.75 14.94 2.11
C LEU A 299 24.96 15.04 3.05
N VAL A 300 24.78 14.75 4.34
CA VAL A 300 25.90 14.77 5.31
C VAL A 300 27.04 13.86 4.86
N ASP A 301 26.71 12.70 4.31
CA ASP A 301 27.69 11.68 3.92
C ASP A 301 28.37 11.98 2.57
N SER A 302 27.69 12.67 1.63
CA SER A 302 28.14 12.76 0.24
C SER A 302 28.37 14.15 -0.32
N LEU A 303 28.07 15.23 0.42
CA LEU A 303 28.12 16.59 -0.12
C LEU A 303 29.57 17.04 -0.37
N PRO A 304 29.94 17.40 -1.61
CA PRO A 304 31.32 17.76 -1.94
C PRO A 304 31.65 19.21 -1.56
N TYR A 305 32.92 19.48 -1.26
CA TYR A 305 33.41 20.86 -1.15
C TYR A 305 33.41 21.55 -2.52
N GLY A 306 33.13 22.85 -2.53
CA GLY A 306 33.22 23.70 -3.73
C GLY A 306 31.91 23.90 -4.48
N ILE A 307 30.78 23.44 -3.94
CA ILE A 307 29.45 23.85 -4.43
C ILE A 307 29.14 25.29 -4.00
N ASP A 308 28.33 26.00 -4.79
CA ASP A 308 27.83 27.33 -4.44
C ASP A 308 26.61 27.27 -3.50
N GLU A 309 26.22 28.44 -2.98
CA GLU A 309 25.11 28.56 -2.03
C GLU A 309 23.77 28.13 -2.66
N SER A 310 23.57 28.36 -3.97
CA SER A 310 22.34 27.98 -4.67
C SER A 310 22.19 26.46 -4.74
N THR A 311 23.24 25.77 -5.16
CA THR A 311 23.28 24.31 -5.26
C THR A 311 23.09 23.67 -3.88
N ALA A 312 23.72 24.22 -2.84
CA ALA A 312 23.55 23.75 -1.48
C ALA A 312 22.09 23.89 -1.00
N ALA A 313 21.43 25.00 -1.32
CA ALA A 313 20.02 25.23 -1.00
C ALA A 313 19.12 24.23 -1.73
N ASP A 314 19.28 24.05 -3.05
CA ASP A 314 18.48 23.11 -3.86
C ASP A 314 18.56 21.68 -3.32
N LEU A 315 19.77 21.23 -2.95
CA LEU A 315 19.97 19.90 -2.35
C LEU A 315 19.24 19.76 -1.01
N LEU A 316 19.31 20.78 -0.15
CA LEU A 316 18.59 20.79 1.13
C LEU A 316 17.08 20.78 0.93
N GLU A 317 16.54 21.52 -0.04
CA GLU A 317 15.11 21.53 -0.35
C GLU A 317 14.63 20.15 -0.79
N VAL A 318 15.37 19.49 -1.69
CA VAL A 318 15.10 18.10 -2.09
C VAL A 318 15.16 17.15 -0.90
N ALA A 319 16.09 17.35 0.03
CA ALA A 319 16.23 16.47 1.19
C ALA A 319 15.08 16.57 2.19
N VAL A 320 14.38 17.71 2.25
CA VAL A 320 13.24 17.92 3.16
C VAL A 320 11.88 17.85 2.45
N VAL A 321 11.84 17.48 1.17
CA VAL A 321 10.63 17.48 0.34
C VAL A 321 9.49 16.66 0.98
N ASP A 322 9.80 15.49 1.53
CA ASP A 322 8.81 14.60 2.16
C ASP A 322 8.19 15.23 3.42
N VAL A 323 8.99 15.98 4.19
CA VAL A 323 8.52 16.69 5.39
C VAL A 323 7.65 17.89 5.01
N ARG A 324 8.08 18.69 4.02
CA ARG A 324 7.32 19.85 3.52
C ARG A 324 5.97 19.41 2.97
N ARG A 325 5.97 18.40 2.09
CA ARG A 325 4.76 17.80 1.51
C ARG A 325 3.80 17.31 2.60
N ALA A 326 4.28 16.55 3.59
CA ALA A 326 3.43 16.08 4.67
C ALA A 326 2.81 17.23 5.49
N VAL A 327 3.56 18.31 5.77
CA VAL A 327 3.03 19.50 6.45
C VAL A 327 1.94 20.18 5.62
N ASP A 328 2.16 20.32 4.32
CA ASP A 328 1.22 20.97 3.41
C ASP A 328 -0.06 20.13 3.26
N GLU A 329 0.08 18.82 3.02
CA GLU A 329 -1.03 17.87 2.91
C GLU A 329 -1.86 17.80 4.21
N MET A 330 -1.24 17.72 5.39
CA MET A 330 -1.93 17.73 6.69
C MET A 330 -2.73 19.02 6.97
N ARG A 331 -2.45 20.11 6.24
CA ARG A 331 -3.12 21.41 6.38
C ARG A 331 -4.12 21.68 5.26
N SER A 332 -4.29 20.74 4.34
CA SER A 332 -5.20 20.85 3.20
C SER A 332 -6.30 19.80 3.27
N ASP A 333 -7.40 20.05 2.55
CA ASP A 333 -8.48 19.09 2.47
C ASP A 333 -8.03 17.83 1.72
N PRO A 334 -8.38 16.62 2.22
CA PRO A 334 -7.98 15.39 1.57
C PRO A 334 -8.69 15.22 0.22
N PRO A 335 -8.03 14.61 -0.77
CA PRO A 335 -8.68 14.28 -2.03
C PRO A 335 -9.75 13.19 -1.81
N PRO A 336 -10.73 13.05 -2.74
CA PRO A 336 -11.59 11.88 -2.78
C PRO A 336 -10.76 10.59 -2.91
N ILE A 337 -11.21 9.51 -2.26
CA ILE A 337 -10.56 8.19 -2.38
C ILE A 337 -10.55 7.76 -3.85
N GLU A 338 -9.35 7.50 -4.38
CA GLU A 338 -9.20 7.17 -5.79
C GLU A 338 -9.66 5.73 -6.11
N HIS A 339 -10.47 5.60 -7.15
CA HIS A 339 -10.82 4.34 -7.82
C HIS A 339 -11.29 4.60 -9.26
N TYR A 340 -11.29 3.56 -10.10
CA TYR A 340 -11.61 3.63 -11.52
C TYR A 340 -13.07 3.32 -11.85
N GLU A 341 -13.90 3.01 -10.85
CA GLU A 341 -15.32 2.68 -11.08
C GLU A 341 -16.24 3.87 -10.75
N ARG A 342 -16.71 4.60 -11.78
CA ARG A 342 -17.71 5.66 -11.62
C ARG A 342 -19.12 5.12 -11.82
N HIS A 343 -20.04 5.48 -10.92
CA HIS A 343 -21.46 5.22 -11.15
C HIS A 343 -22.02 6.28 -12.11
N PRO A 344 -22.67 5.89 -13.23
CA PRO A 344 -23.38 6.86 -14.06
C PRO A 344 -24.54 7.46 -13.27
N GLY A 345 -24.42 8.72 -12.82
CA GLY A 345 -25.55 9.48 -12.26
C GLY A 345 -25.31 10.32 -11.01
N VAL A 346 -24.12 10.33 -10.39
CA VAL A 346 -23.89 11.08 -9.13
C VAL A 346 -23.23 12.46 -9.35
N ASP A 347 -22.57 12.70 -10.48
CA ASP A 347 -21.80 13.95 -10.73
C ASP A 347 -22.46 14.97 -11.69
N GLN A 348 -23.79 14.96 -11.84
CA GLN A 348 -24.51 16.07 -12.48
C GLN A 348 -25.21 16.93 -11.43
N GLY A 349 -24.41 17.65 -10.63
CA GLY A 349 -24.90 18.50 -9.55
C GLY A 349 -23.96 19.65 -9.21
N GLY A 350 -23.45 20.36 -10.21
CA GLY A 350 -22.71 21.62 -10.07
C GLY A 350 -23.42 22.73 -10.83
N GLU A 351 -23.95 23.70 -10.09
CA GLU A 351 -24.95 24.70 -10.48
C GLU A 351 -24.58 25.60 -11.68
N ALA A 352 -25.49 25.72 -12.65
CA ALA A 352 -25.71 26.97 -13.36
C ALA A 352 -26.95 27.63 -12.74
N GLY A 353 -26.73 28.48 -11.74
CA GLY A 353 -27.80 29.26 -11.10
C GLY A 353 -28.42 30.25 -12.09
N PRO A 354 -29.75 30.48 -12.06
CA PRO A 354 -30.38 31.47 -12.92
C PRO A 354 -30.06 32.89 -12.44
N GLU A 355 -29.66 33.76 -13.38
CA GLU A 355 -29.53 35.21 -13.15
C GLU A 355 -30.85 35.78 -12.63
N SER A 356 -30.82 36.30 -11.40
CA SER A 356 -31.89 37.10 -10.84
C SER A 356 -31.80 38.53 -11.38
N ASP A 357 -32.76 38.86 -12.22
CA ASP A 357 -33.05 40.21 -12.73
C ASP A 357 -33.41 41.15 -11.57
N VAL A 358 -32.60 42.19 -11.36
CA VAL A 358 -32.90 43.33 -10.49
C VAL A 358 -32.50 44.61 -11.24
N GLY A 359 -33.43 45.10 -12.07
CA GLY A 359 -33.35 46.39 -12.74
C GLY A 359 -34.49 47.35 -12.35
N SER A 360 -34.22 48.15 -11.31
CA SER A 360 -34.71 49.51 -10.99
C SER A 360 -36.04 50.06 -11.59
N ARG A 361 -36.96 50.38 -10.67
CA ARG A 361 -37.69 51.67 -10.47
C ARG A 361 -37.79 52.70 -11.63
N ASP A 362 -39.04 53.02 -11.93
CA ASP A 362 -39.64 54.34 -12.22
C ASP A 362 -38.90 55.38 -13.08
N ALA A 363 -39.36 55.55 -14.33
CA ALA A 363 -39.84 56.81 -14.91
C ALA A 363 -40.50 56.56 -16.28
#